data_AF-A0A7S2Q8G1-F1
#
_entry.id   AF-A0A7S2Q8G1-F1
#
_cell.length_a   1.000
_cell.length_b   1.000
_cell.length_c   1.000
_cell.angle_alpha   90.00
_cell.angle_beta   90.00
_cell.angle_gamma   90.00
#
_symmetry.space_group_name_H-M   'P 1'
#
loop_
_entity.id
_entity.type
_entity.pdbx_description
1 polymer ?
#
loop_
_entity_poly.entity_id
_entity_poly.type
_entity_poly.pdbx_seq_one_letter_code
_entity_poly.pdbx_strand_id
1 'polypeptide(L)'
;KIESPEDALKLLVEAIDKAGYAGKIVIGSDPAASETFDKKVGKYNLDFKKPAAEQDPKNLKTGAELVDWWVDLAQRYPVYLLEDPCDENDFDSHAALTAKLGEKVEIV
;
A
#
# COMPACT_ATOMS: atom_id res chain seq x y z
N LYS A 1 -7.39 -9.21 15.44
CA LYS A 1 -6.10 -8.47 15.44
C LYS A 1 -5.75 -8.18 13.99
N ILE A 2 -5.23 -7.00 13.67
CA ILE A 2 -4.83 -6.62 12.31
C ILE A 2 -3.34 -6.93 12.20
N GLU A 3 -2.95 -7.82 11.28
CA GLU A 3 -1.56 -8.28 11.11
C GLU A 3 -0.96 -7.83 9.77
N SER A 4 -1.79 -7.33 8.85
CA SER A 4 -1.40 -6.89 7.52
C SER A 4 -2.24 -5.70 7.04
N PRO A 5 -1.74 -4.91 6.07
CA PRO A 5 -2.54 -3.87 5.43
C PRO A 5 -3.85 -4.41 4.82
N GLU A 6 -3.84 -5.64 4.29
CA GLU A 6 -5.02 -6.25 3.70
C GLU A 6 -6.10 -6.57 4.75
N ASP A 7 -5.71 -6.98 5.96
CA ASP A 7 -6.67 -7.18 7.06
C ASP A 7 -7.37 -5.88 7.43
N ALA A 8 -6.64 -4.76 7.41
CA ALA A 8 -7.21 -3.44 7.66
C ALA A 8 -8.20 -3.05 6.55
N LEU A 9 -7.84 -3.26 5.28
CA LEU A 9 -8.72 -2.98 4.13
C LEU A 9 -10.01 -3.82 4.19
N LYS A 10 -9.91 -5.13 4.50
CA LYS A 10 -11.08 -6.00 4.69
C LYS A 10 -12.00 -5.49 5.79
N LEU A 11 -11.44 -5.08 6.92
CA LEU A 11 -12.21 -4.55 8.04
C LEU A 11 -12.92 -3.23 7.68
N LEU A 12 -12.25 -2.34 6.96
CA LEU A 12 -12.84 -1.08 6.49
C LEU A 12 -13.99 -1.33 5.51
N VAL A 13 -13.82 -2.23 4.54
CA VAL A 13 -14.89 -2.61 3.61
C VAL A 13 -16.08 -3.20 4.37
N GLU A 14 -15.85 -4.14 5.29
CA GLU A 14 -16.92 -4.72 6.12
C GLU A 14 -17.66 -3.65 6.94
N ALA A 15 -16.93 -2.67 7.49
CA ALA A 15 -17.54 -1.59 8.26
C ALA A 15 -18.39 -0.65 7.38
N ILE A 16 -17.89 -0.29 6.19
CA ILE A 16 -18.62 0.53 5.21
C ILE A 16 -19.92 -0.17 4.77
N ASP A 17 -19.84 -1.48 4.50
CA ASP A 17 -20.98 -2.29 4.10
C ASP A 17 -22.03 -2.38 5.21
N LYS A 18 -21.61 -2.68 6.44
CA LYS A 18 -22.52 -2.74 7.60
C LYS A 18 -23.19 -1.41 7.91
N ALA A 19 -22.52 -0.30 7.61
CA ALA A 19 -23.09 1.03 7.78
C ALA A 19 -24.03 1.45 6.64
N GLY A 20 -24.16 0.65 5.56
CA GLY A 20 -25.02 0.94 4.42
C GLY A 20 -24.45 1.98 3.45
N TYR A 21 -23.13 2.18 3.46
CA TYR A 21 -22.44 3.16 2.61
C TYR A 21 -21.58 2.53 1.51
N ALA A 22 -21.80 1.25 1.20
CA ALA A 22 -21.18 0.58 0.06
C ALA A 22 -21.33 1.43 -1.22
N GLY A 23 -20.21 1.67 -1.92
CA GLY A 23 -20.16 2.50 -3.13
C GLY A 23 -20.34 4.01 -2.90
N LYS A 24 -20.48 4.47 -1.66
CA LYS A 24 -20.56 5.89 -1.29
C LYS A 24 -19.32 6.38 -0.54
N ILE A 25 -18.68 5.50 0.22
CA ILE A 25 -17.40 5.75 0.90
C ILE A 25 -16.31 4.95 0.17
N VAL A 26 -15.19 5.63 -0.10
CA VAL A 26 -13.96 5.05 -0.65
C VAL A 26 -12.82 5.21 0.36
N ILE A 27 -11.71 4.52 0.12
CA ILE A 27 -10.56 4.46 1.03
C ILE A 27 -9.42 5.31 0.47
N GLY A 28 -8.85 6.18 1.30
CA GLY A 28 -7.52 6.77 1.10
C GLY A 28 -6.51 6.12 2.04
N SER A 29 -5.26 6.01 1.61
CA SER A 29 -4.18 5.46 2.43
C SER A 29 -2.93 6.34 2.33
N ASP A 30 -2.29 6.54 3.48
CA ASP A 30 -0.93 7.09 3.62
C ASP A 30 -0.04 5.96 4.18
N PRO A 31 0.72 5.26 3.31
CA PRO A 31 1.67 4.25 3.75
C PRO A 31 2.96 4.83 4.31
N ALA A 32 3.24 6.13 4.08
CA ALA A 32 4.50 6.79 4.40
C ALA A 32 5.72 5.92 4.03
N ALA A 33 5.79 5.47 2.78
CA ALA A 33 6.61 4.31 2.40
C ALA A 33 8.12 4.49 2.66
N SER A 34 8.61 5.72 2.73
CA SER A 34 9.97 6.08 3.20
C SER A 34 10.32 5.45 4.56
N GLU A 35 9.36 5.37 5.48
CA GLU A 35 9.55 4.76 6.82
C GLU A 35 9.79 3.24 6.76
N THR A 36 9.44 2.62 5.64
CA THR A 36 9.63 1.18 5.39
C THR A 36 10.82 0.90 4.48
N PHE A 37 11.43 1.92 3.87
CA PHE A 37 12.49 1.76 2.88
C PHE A 37 13.87 1.60 3.53
N ASP A 38 14.51 0.45 3.31
CA ASP A 38 15.90 0.24 3.70
C ASP A 38 16.83 0.72 2.59
N LYS A 39 17.44 1.90 2.81
CA LYS A 39 18.39 2.53 1.86
C LYS A 39 19.63 1.68 1.56
N LYS A 40 20.02 0.75 2.43
CA LYS A 40 21.18 -0.15 2.20
C LYS A 40 20.81 -1.33 1.32
N VAL A 41 19.61 -1.86 1.50
CA VAL A 41 19.11 -3.02 0.76
C VAL A 41 18.42 -2.60 -0.55
N GLY A 42 17.94 -1.36 -0.63
CA GLY A 42 17.17 -0.84 -1.76
C GLY A 42 15.78 -1.48 -1.87
N LYS A 43 15.15 -1.78 -0.73
CA LYS A 43 13.86 -2.48 -0.65
C LYS A 43 12.99 -1.95 0.48
N TYR A 44 11.67 -2.07 0.30
CA TYR A 44 10.62 -1.74 1.26
C TYR A 44 10.32 -2.94 2.15
N ASN A 45 10.37 -2.78 3.46
CA ASN A 45 10.07 -3.82 4.44
C ASN A 45 8.67 -3.59 5.05
N LEU A 46 7.66 -4.28 4.52
CA LEU A 46 6.27 -4.11 4.94
C LEU A 46 5.94 -4.68 6.33
N ASP A 47 6.85 -5.43 6.95
CA ASP A 47 6.71 -5.93 8.32
C ASP A 47 7.85 -5.50 9.25
N PHE A 48 8.46 -4.33 8.97
CA PHE A 48 9.60 -3.75 9.71
C PHE A 48 9.39 -3.62 11.23
N LYS A 49 8.14 -3.55 11.69
CA LYS A 49 7.78 -3.48 13.12
C LYS A 49 7.86 -4.84 13.83
N LYS A 50 7.93 -5.96 13.09
CA LYS A 50 8.12 -7.29 13.68
C LYS A 50 9.58 -7.51 14.06
N PRO A 51 9.86 -8.36 15.08
CA PRO A 51 11.21 -8.82 15.36
C PRO A 51 11.86 -9.40 14.09
N ALA A 52 13.15 -9.13 13.87
CA ALA A 52 13.84 -9.53 12.64
C ALA A 52 13.76 -11.06 12.35
N ALA A 53 13.71 -11.89 13.40
CA ALA A 53 13.57 -13.34 13.28
C ALA A 53 12.18 -13.80 12.81
N GLU A 54 11.18 -12.91 12.84
CA GLU A 54 9.78 -13.17 12.48
C GLU A 54 9.35 -12.45 11.19
N GLN A 55 10.26 -11.66 10.58
CA GLN A 55 9.99 -10.97 9.32
C GLN A 55 9.98 -11.97 8.16
N ASP A 56 9.00 -11.82 7.28
CA ASP A 56 8.84 -12.70 6.12
C ASP A 56 9.51 -12.08 4.88
N PRO A 57 10.44 -12.79 4.20
CA PRO A 57 11.08 -12.28 2.99
C PRO A 57 10.11 -11.81 1.90
N LYS A 58 8.86 -12.30 1.85
CA LYS A 58 7.84 -11.83 0.90
C LYS A 58 7.38 -10.39 1.14
N ASN A 59 7.58 -9.88 2.36
CA ASN A 59 7.27 -8.52 2.77
C ASN A 59 8.40 -7.55 2.45
N LEU A 60 9.55 -8.05 1.98
CA LEU A 60 10.65 -7.24 1.49
C LEU A 60 10.53 -7.06 -0.03
N LYS A 61 10.07 -5.88 -0.46
CA LYS A 61 9.73 -5.59 -1.86
C LYS A 61 10.72 -4.63 -2.50
N THR A 62 11.12 -4.91 -3.73
CA THR A 62 11.67 -3.88 -4.62
C THR A 62 10.60 -2.84 -4.96
N GLY A 63 10.99 -1.68 -5.51
CA GLY A 63 10.04 -0.68 -5.99
C GLY A 63 9.05 -1.25 -7.01
N ALA A 64 9.52 -2.06 -7.97
CA ALA A 64 8.64 -2.73 -8.93
C ALA A 64 7.63 -3.69 -8.27
N GLU A 65 8.07 -4.50 -7.29
CA GLU A 65 7.18 -5.40 -6.55
C GLU A 65 6.19 -4.63 -5.66
N LEU A 66 6.58 -3.47 -5.14
CA LEU A 66 5.70 -2.58 -4.37
C LEU A 66 4.62 -1.99 -5.28
N VAL A 67 4.98 -1.51 -6.46
CA VAL A 67 4.05 -0.99 -7.46
C VAL A 67 3.02 -2.05 -7.86
N ASP A 68 3.46 -3.27 -8.18
CA ASP A 68 2.54 -4.36 -8.54
C ASP A 68 1.63 -4.76 -7.39
N TRP A 69 2.13 -4.69 -6.15
CA TRP A 69 1.34 -4.92 -4.95
C TRP A 69 0.27 -3.84 -4.74
N TRP A 70 0.58 -2.56 -4.96
CA TRP A 70 -0.42 -1.48 -4.92
C TRP A 70 -1.50 -1.65 -6.00
N VAL A 71 -1.10 -2.04 -7.21
CA VAL A 71 -2.04 -2.32 -8.32
C VAL A 71 -3.00 -3.45 -7.95
N ASP A 72 -2.51 -4.54 -7.38
CA ASP A 72 -3.37 -5.64 -6.90
C ASP A 72 -4.35 -5.18 -5.83
N LEU A 73 -3.90 -4.40 -4.84
CA LEU A 73 -4.78 -3.89 -3.79
C LEU A 73 -5.87 -2.96 -4.36
N ALA A 74 -5.51 -2.03 -5.25
CA ALA A 74 -6.47 -1.11 -5.87
C ALA A 74 -7.49 -1.82 -6.78
N GLN A 75 -7.17 -3.02 -7.29
CA GLN A 75 -8.13 -3.85 -8.05
C GLN A 75 -9.12 -4.57 -7.14
N ARG A 76 -8.72 -4.92 -5.91
CA ARG A 76 -9.52 -5.72 -4.98
C ARG A 76 -10.31 -4.89 -3.98
N TYR A 77 -9.89 -3.67 -3.70
CA TYR A 77 -10.46 -2.79 -2.68
C TYR A 77 -10.82 -1.41 -3.24
N PRO A 78 -11.81 -0.70 -2.65
CA PRO A 78 -12.22 0.62 -3.12
C PRO A 78 -11.23 1.72 -2.68
N VAL A 79 -9.95 1.55 -3.02
CA VAL A 79 -8.89 2.54 -2.79
C VAL A 79 -8.98 3.59 -3.88
N TYR A 80 -9.11 4.85 -3.48
CA TYR A 80 -9.20 5.99 -4.37
C TYR A 80 -7.99 6.93 -4.25
N LEU A 81 -7.28 6.91 -3.12
CA LEU A 81 -6.13 7.77 -2.88
C LEU A 81 -4.98 7.00 -2.24
N LEU A 82 -3.75 7.24 -2.72
CA LEU A 82 -2.49 6.79 -2.13
C LEU A 82 -1.55 8.00 -1.97
N GLU A 83 -1.28 8.40 -0.74
CA GLU A 83 -0.30 9.43 -0.37
C GLU A 83 1.03 8.78 -0.01
N ASP A 84 2.16 9.29 -0.50
CA ASP A 84 3.51 8.77 -0.24
C ASP A 84 3.64 7.23 -0.41
N PRO A 85 3.25 6.67 -1.57
CA PRO A 85 3.24 5.21 -1.77
C PRO A 85 4.63 4.61 -2.01
N CYS A 86 5.66 5.44 -2.17
CA CYS A 86 7.07 5.07 -2.43
C CYS A 86 8.00 5.93 -1.56
N ASP A 87 9.28 5.58 -1.48
CA ASP A 87 10.29 6.41 -0.79
C ASP A 87 10.34 7.80 -1.43
N GLU A 88 10.60 8.82 -0.61
CA GLU A 88 10.68 10.24 -0.97
C GLU A 88 11.62 10.52 -2.17
N ASN A 89 12.59 9.64 -2.45
CA ASN A 89 13.52 9.75 -3.57
C ASN A 89 13.30 8.69 -4.67
N ASP A 90 12.34 7.78 -4.54
CA ASP A 90 12.04 6.74 -5.52
C ASP A 90 11.04 7.23 -6.59
N PHE A 91 11.48 8.23 -7.35
CA PHE A 91 10.71 8.83 -8.44
C PHE A 91 10.36 7.83 -9.55
N ASP A 92 11.21 6.82 -9.78
CA ASP A 92 10.99 5.82 -10.82
C ASP A 92 9.78 4.93 -10.46
N SER A 93 9.70 4.44 -9.22
CA SER A 93 8.54 3.66 -8.76
C SER A 93 7.28 4.52 -8.67
N HIS A 94 7.40 5.76 -8.20
CA HIS A 94 6.26 6.69 -8.13
C HIS A 94 5.69 6.98 -9.54
N ALA A 95 6.56 7.23 -10.52
CA ALA A 95 6.15 7.43 -11.91
C ALA A 95 5.52 6.16 -12.51
N ALA A 96 6.08 4.99 -12.23
CA ALA A 96 5.53 3.71 -12.69
C ALA A 96 4.15 3.41 -12.08
N LEU A 97 3.96 3.71 -10.79
CA LEU A 97 2.66 3.58 -10.12
C LEU A 97 1.63 4.52 -10.75
N THR A 98 2.00 5.79 -10.91
CA THR A 98 1.15 6.82 -11.52
C THR A 98 0.75 6.42 -12.94
N ALA A 99 1.68 5.89 -13.75
CA ALA A 99 1.36 5.42 -15.09
C ALA A 99 0.39 4.23 -15.12
N LYS A 100 0.42 3.36 -14.10
CA LYS A 100 -0.46 2.17 -14.03
C LYS A 100 -1.84 2.47 -13.41
N LEU A 101 -1.92 3.39 -12.44
CA LEU A 101 -3.13 3.61 -11.64
C LEU A 101 -3.66 5.06 -11.63
N GLY A 102 -2.89 6.04 -12.08
CA GLY A 102 -3.21 7.47 -11.93
C GLY A 102 -4.51 7.92 -12.60
N GLU A 103 -5.07 7.14 -13.52
CA GLU A 103 -6.40 7.41 -14.10
C GLU A 103 -7.56 7.06 -13.16
N LYS A 104 -7.32 6.21 -12.15
CA LYS A 104 -8.36 5.64 -11.25
C LYS A 104 -8.12 5.93 -9.78
N VAL A 105 -6.86 6.13 -9.39
CA VAL A 105 -6.41 6.36 -8.02
C VAL A 105 -5.60 7.65 -8.04
N GLU A 106 -5.95 8.58 -7.15
CA GLU A 106 -5.18 9.78 -6.89
C GLU A 106 -3.87 9.40 -6.19
N ILE A 107 -2.73 9.74 -6.80
CA ILE A 107 -1.40 9.51 -6.25
C ILE A 107 -0.88 10.86 -5.74
N VAL A 108 -0.63 10.94 -4.43
CA VAL A 108 -0.18 12.14 -3.71
C VAL A 108 1.26 11.96 -3.27
#